data_AF-A0A1H7XKD8-F1
#
_entry.id   AF-A0A1H7XKD8-F1
#
_cell.length_a   1.000
_cell.length_b   1.000
_cell.length_c   1.000
_cell.angle_alpha   90.00
_cell.angle_beta   90.00
_cell.angle_gamma   90.00
#
_symmetry.space_group_name_H-M   'P 1'
#
loop_
_entity.id
_entity.type
_entity.pdbx_description
1 polymer ?
#
loop_
_entity_poly.entity_id
_entity_poly.type
_entity_poly.pdbx_seq_one_letter_code
_entity_poly.pdbx_strand_id
1 'polypeptide(L)'
;MKRNLKTTVIGAALALALSSPAMAGETRSVGDVREDAARQVAMMINDPTFDAALREHMTKGRVSLADALREYAQDADTMARVDMTDELRDLDREAIRLRGLDGRIGSLLGLRLHGLDASVTPASLRDVWTAAIGRDPATGEEQVLAYDTNGREHRYAVDAVPDIPMLVVESDSPAAVQAGMAVVNETLRTKGLQRSMAPGALSKSGAEDLTLLKAIRLADDKEPDIQGDAEIYAIVSGVGPDGKAQVITKDMNWLDRDKTWYTPGQDLINWTNYGTNYVNVQFYESDGNTDFKNLGATLANAVGDVSTLVSPGAPAAVLIAGVSKIGAKIIEAMPQSATTNDDDYVDSFYVIERGGNYGTETKPLVGAARNAEMVLEAHKVK
;
A
#
# COMPACT_ATOMS: atom_id res chain seq x y z
N MET A 1 45.03 -45.47 54.16
CA MET A 1 44.94 -46.23 52.89
C MET A 1 43.48 -46.42 52.52
N LYS A 2 43.10 -45.91 51.34
CA LYS A 2 42.06 -46.37 50.39
C LYS A 2 40.65 -46.78 50.90
N ARG A 3 39.68 -45.90 50.59
CA ARG A 3 38.38 -46.10 49.90
C ARG A 3 37.55 -47.35 50.23
N ASN A 4 36.27 -47.12 50.54
CA ASN A 4 35.17 -47.60 49.68
C ASN A 4 33.92 -46.73 49.89
N LEU A 5 33.66 -45.84 48.92
CA LEU A 5 32.39 -45.15 48.73
C LEU A 5 31.39 -46.17 48.16
N LYS A 6 30.23 -46.33 48.80
CA LYS A 6 29.04 -46.92 48.16
C LYS A 6 28.15 -45.77 47.71
N THR A 7 28.09 -45.58 46.40
CA THR A 7 27.21 -44.62 45.72
C THR A 7 25.86 -45.29 45.52
N THR A 8 24.82 -44.78 46.18
CA THR A 8 23.43 -45.14 45.89
C THR A 8 22.95 -44.27 44.73
N VAL A 9 22.62 -44.89 43.60
CA VAL A 9 22.03 -44.22 42.43
C VAL A 9 20.52 -44.07 42.69
N ILE A 10 20.06 -42.82 42.85
CA ILE A 10 18.65 -42.47 42.73
C ILE A 10 18.41 -42.11 41.26
N GLY A 11 17.61 -42.92 40.58
CA GLY A 11 17.18 -42.65 39.21
C GLY A 11 16.20 -41.48 39.19
N ALA A 12 16.63 -40.36 38.61
CA ALA A 12 15.74 -39.29 38.19
C ALA A 12 15.33 -39.55 36.74
N ALA A 13 14.05 -39.87 36.52
CA ALA A 13 13.48 -39.89 35.18
C ALA A 13 13.37 -38.44 34.69
N LEU A 14 14.23 -38.06 33.76
CA LEU A 14 14.16 -36.78 33.06
C LEU A 14 13.10 -36.91 31.96
N ALA A 15 11.89 -36.43 32.23
CA ALA A 15 10.89 -36.23 31.18
C ALA A 15 11.34 -35.05 30.31
N LEU A 16 11.91 -35.37 29.14
CA LEU A 16 12.09 -34.41 28.05
C LEU A 16 10.69 -34.02 27.55
N ALA A 17 10.15 -32.92 28.07
CA ALA A 17 9.06 -32.21 27.43
C ALA A 17 9.61 -31.61 26.13
N LEU A 18 9.42 -32.33 25.02
CA LEU A 18 9.47 -31.73 23.70
C LEU A 18 8.30 -30.74 23.65
N SER A 19 8.58 -29.47 23.92
CA SER A 19 7.70 -28.38 23.54
C SER A 19 7.67 -28.37 22.02
N SER A 20 6.66 -29.03 21.43
CA SER A 20 6.30 -28.76 20.05
C SER A 20 6.09 -27.25 19.91
N PRO A 21 6.71 -26.57 18.94
CA PRO A 21 6.30 -25.22 18.64
C PRO A 21 4.82 -25.32 18.24
N ALA A 22 3.98 -24.59 18.95
CA ALA A 22 2.63 -24.34 18.50
C ALA A 22 2.75 -23.76 17.08
N MET A 23 2.24 -24.49 16.09
CA MET A 23 1.99 -23.96 14.76
C MET A 23 1.04 -22.78 14.95
N ALA A 24 1.58 -21.56 15.01
CA ALA A 24 0.82 -20.38 14.65
C ALA A 24 0.33 -20.67 13.23
N GLY A 25 -0.99 -20.71 13.03
CA GLY A 25 -1.52 -20.82 11.67
C GLY A 25 -0.98 -19.63 10.90
N GLU A 26 -0.12 -19.90 9.93
CA GLU A 26 0.46 -18.87 9.07
C GLU A 26 -0.71 -18.15 8.38
N THR A 27 -0.95 -16.90 8.77
CA THR A 27 -1.92 -16.05 8.07
C THR A 27 -1.32 -15.76 6.70
N ARG A 28 -1.89 -16.40 5.67
CA ARG A 28 -1.53 -16.17 4.27
C ARG A 28 -1.57 -14.68 3.93
N SER A 29 -0.54 -14.22 3.24
CA SER A 29 -0.35 -12.84 2.77
C SER A 29 -0.76 -12.68 1.30
N VAL A 30 -0.87 -11.42 0.84
CA VAL A 30 -1.08 -11.13 -0.59
C VAL A 30 0.15 -11.51 -1.42
N GLY A 31 1.36 -11.43 -0.85
CA GLY A 31 2.59 -11.94 -1.46
C GLY A 31 2.50 -13.43 -1.79
N ASP A 32 1.99 -14.25 -0.87
CA ASP A 32 1.80 -15.70 -1.11
C ASP A 32 0.80 -15.94 -2.26
N VAL A 33 -0.26 -15.14 -2.33
CA VAL A 33 -1.25 -15.22 -3.42
C VAL A 33 -0.61 -14.83 -4.77
N ARG A 34 0.26 -13.82 -4.80
CA ARG A 34 1.02 -13.45 -6.01
C ARG A 34 1.98 -14.57 -6.42
N GLU A 35 2.69 -15.19 -5.48
CA GLU A 35 3.59 -16.32 -5.75
C GLU A 35 2.85 -17.52 -6.36
N ASP A 36 1.67 -17.85 -5.83
CA ASP A 36 0.81 -18.91 -6.36
C ASP A 36 0.25 -18.55 -7.75
N ALA A 37 -0.18 -17.30 -7.94
CA ALA A 37 -0.63 -16.83 -9.24
C ALA A 37 0.52 -16.87 -10.28
N ALA A 38 1.74 -16.48 -9.91
CA ALA A 38 2.90 -16.53 -10.80
C ALA A 38 3.23 -17.95 -11.24
N ARG A 39 3.10 -18.92 -10.32
CA ARG A 39 3.24 -20.35 -10.60
C ARG A 39 2.20 -20.82 -11.61
N GLN A 40 0.94 -20.44 -11.41
CA GLN A 40 -0.15 -20.84 -12.31
C GLN A 40 0.00 -20.20 -13.70
N VAL A 41 0.35 -18.92 -13.76
CA VAL A 41 0.66 -18.22 -15.02
C VAL A 41 1.83 -18.91 -15.73
N ALA A 42 2.87 -19.36 -15.00
CA ALA A 42 3.99 -20.12 -15.59
C ALA A 42 3.55 -21.43 -16.28
N MET A 43 2.58 -22.13 -15.67
CA MET A 43 2.03 -23.36 -16.24
C MET A 43 1.17 -23.09 -17.48
N MET A 44 0.55 -21.92 -17.55
CA MET A 44 -0.35 -21.52 -18.64
C MET A 44 0.35 -20.82 -19.80
N ILE A 45 1.50 -20.16 -19.56
CA ILE A 45 2.12 -19.26 -20.55
C ILE A 45 2.44 -19.94 -21.88
N ASN A 46 2.70 -21.25 -21.85
CA ASN A 46 2.99 -22.04 -23.04
C ASN A 46 1.75 -22.44 -23.86
N ASP A 47 0.53 -22.23 -23.34
CA ASP A 47 -0.72 -22.38 -24.10
C ASP A 47 -0.87 -21.20 -25.09
N PRO A 48 -0.91 -21.46 -26.41
CA PRO A 48 -1.06 -20.41 -27.42
C PRO A 48 -2.34 -19.56 -27.27
N THR A 49 -3.43 -20.13 -26.73
CA THR A 49 -4.67 -19.37 -26.49
C THR A 49 -4.48 -18.39 -25.33
N PHE A 50 -3.78 -18.78 -24.27
CA PHE A 50 -3.51 -17.89 -23.14
C PHE A 50 -2.52 -16.79 -23.51
N ASP A 51 -1.44 -17.12 -24.22
CA ASP A 51 -0.49 -16.15 -24.80
C ASP A 51 -1.21 -15.12 -25.68
N ALA A 52 -2.15 -15.55 -26.52
CA ALA A 52 -2.95 -14.66 -27.36
C ALA A 52 -3.85 -13.74 -26.54
N ALA A 53 -4.56 -14.27 -25.53
CA ALA A 53 -5.41 -13.49 -24.64
C ALA A 53 -4.62 -12.42 -23.88
N LEU A 54 -3.44 -12.77 -23.36
CA LEU A 54 -2.55 -11.80 -22.70
C LEU A 54 -2.11 -10.69 -23.65
N ARG A 55 -1.66 -11.03 -24.86
CA ARG A 55 -1.20 -10.05 -25.85
C ARG A 55 -2.32 -9.12 -26.33
N GLU A 56 -3.53 -9.64 -26.50
CA GLU A 56 -4.69 -8.86 -26.94
C GLU A 56 -5.07 -7.77 -25.91
N HIS A 57 -4.99 -8.11 -24.61
CA HIS A 57 -5.35 -7.19 -23.53
C HIS A 57 -4.18 -6.35 -23.00
N MET A 58 -2.94 -6.60 -23.46
CA MET A 58 -1.77 -5.90 -22.97
C MET A 58 -1.69 -4.47 -23.49
N THR A 59 -1.66 -3.51 -22.57
CA THR A 59 -1.52 -2.08 -22.85
C THR A 59 -0.35 -1.52 -22.05
N LYS A 60 0.63 -0.92 -22.75
CA LYS A 60 1.86 -0.38 -22.13
C LYS A 60 2.57 -1.40 -21.23
N GLY A 61 2.69 -2.64 -21.70
CA GLY A 61 3.31 -3.72 -20.94
C GLY A 61 2.51 -4.22 -19.75
N ARG A 62 1.26 -3.81 -19.55
CA ARG A 62 0.39 -4.27 -18.44
C ARG A 62 -0.88 -4.94 -18.94
N VAL A 63 -1.37 -5.93 -18.19
CA VAL A 63 -2.64 -6.61 -18.48
C VAL A 63 -3.38 -6.97 -17.19
N SER A 64 -4.69 -6.76 -17.20
CA SER A 64 -5.60 -7.26 -16.16
C SER A 64 -5.74 -8.77 -16.30
N LEU A 65 -5.41 -9.53 -15.25
CA LEU A 65 -5.50 -10.98 -15.30
C LEU A 65 -6.96 -11.42 -15.50
N ALA A 66 -7.91 -10.73 -14.89
CA ALA A 66 -9.34 -11.01 -15.04
C ALA A 66 -9.84 -10.85 -16.49
N ASP A 67 -9.31 -9.89 -17.24
CA ASP A 67 -9.69 -9.69 -18.65
C ASP A 67 -9.08 -10.76 -19.54
N ALA A 68 -7.80 -11.08 -19.37
CA ALA A 68 -7.14 -12.16 -20.09
C ALA A 68 -7.82 -13.53 -19.83
N LEU A 69 -8.20 -13.80 -18.58
CA LEU A 69 -8.91 -15.03 -18.22
C LEU A 69 -10.34 -15.08 -18.76
N ARG A 70 -10.99 -13.93 -18.96
CA ARG A 70 -12.31 -13.88 -19.59
C ARG A 70 -12.24 -14.32 -21.04
N GLU A 71 -11.24 -13.84 -21.78
CA GLU A 71 -10.99 -14.22 -23.17
C GLU A 71 -10.55 -15.68 -23.29
N TYR A 72 -9.56 -16.09 -22.48
CA TYR A 72 -9.04 -17.46 -22.46
C TYR A 72 -10.12 -18.51 -22.17
N ALA A 73 -11.14 -18.17 -21.38
CA ALA A 73 -12.23 -19.06 -21.01
C ALA A 73 -13.35 -19.16 -22.07
N GLN A 74 -13.40 -18.31 -23.11
CA GLN A 74 -14.49 -18.36 -24.09
C GLN A 74 -14.50 -19.67 -24.89
N ASP A 75 -13.31 -20.20 -25.19
CA ASP A 75 -13.10 -21.46 -25.92
C ASP A 75 -12.59 -22.56 -24.96
N ALA A 76 -13.18 -22.63 -23.76
CA ALA A 76 -12.80 -23.63 -22.77
C ALA A 76 -13.29 -25.04 -23.14
N ASP A 77 -12.54 -25.70 -24.03
CA ASP A 77 -12.87 -27.04 -24.53
C ASP A 77 -12.43 -28.18 -23.59
N THR A 78 -11.71 -27.87 -22.51
CA THR A 78 -11.15 -28.87 -21.59
C THR A 78 -11.41 -28.51 -20.13
N MET A 79 -11.67 -29.53 -19.31
CA MET A 79 -11.80 -29.37 -17.85
C MET A 79 -10.56 -28.74 -17.22
N ALA A 80 -9.35 -29.12 -17.67
CA ALA A 80 -8.11 -28.55 -17.17
C ALA A 80 -8.03 -27.02 -17.35
N ARG A 81 -8.48 -26.51 -18.51
CA ARG A 81 -8.53 -25.06 -18.79
C ARG A 81 -9.52 -24.34 -17.87
N VAL A 82 -10.66 -24.96 -17.58
CA VAL A 82 -11.66 -24.43 -16.63
C VAL A 82 -11.07 -24.38 -15.23
N ASP A 83 -10.48 -25.49 -14.75
CA ASP A 83 -9.92 -25.60 -13.40
C ASP A 83 -8.82 -24.55 -13.16
N MET A 84 -7.88 -24.37 -14.11
CA MET A 84 -6.81 -23.37 -14.00
C MET A 84 -7.35 -21.92 -14.00
N THR A 85 -8.39 -21.65 -14.80
CA THR A 85 -9.03 -20.33 -14.85
C THR A 85 -9.72 -20.02 -13.53
N ASP A 86 -10.42 -20.99 -12.95
CA ASP A 86 -11.13 -20.82 -11.69
C ASP A 86 -10.16 -20.66 -10.52
N GLU A 87 -9.04 -21.38 -10.51
CA GLU A 87 -7.98 -21.23 -9.52
C GLU A 87 -7.39 -19.81 -9.51
N LEU A 88 -7.05 -19.25 -10.67
CA LEU A 88 -6.56 -17.86 -10.74
C LEU A 88 -7.61 -16.83 -10.33
N ARG A 89 -8.90 -17.09 -10.62
CA ARG A 89 -10.00 -16.22 -10.14
C ARG A 89 -10.20 -16.32 -8.63
N ASP A 90 -9.98 -17.49 -8.04
CA ASP A 90 -10.01 -17.67 -6.59
C ASP A 90 -8.86 -16.93 -5.91
N LEU A 91 -7.65 -17.01 -6.47
CA LEU A 91 -6.49 -16.24 -6.01
C LEU A 91 -6.76 -14.73 -6.08
N ASP A 92 -7.34 -14.24 -7.17
CA ASP A 92 -7.71 -12.83 -7.31
C ASP A 92 -8.73 -12.37 -6.24
N ARG A 93 -9.79 -13.18 -6.02
CA ARG A 93 -10.77 -12.92 -4.94
C ARG A 93 -10.13 -12.94 -3.56
N GLU A 94 -9.18 -13.84 -3.34
CA GLU A 94 -8.48 -13.94 -2.07
C GLU A 94 -7.58 -12.74 -1.82
N ALA A 95 -6.85 -12.26 -2.84
CA ALA A 95 -6.06 -11.04 -2.76
C ALA A 95 -6.95 -9.83 -2.41
N ILE A 96 -8.11 -9.69 -3.07
CA ILE A 96 -9.10 -8.63 -2.76
C ILE A 96 -9.52 -8.69 -1.29
N ARG A 97 -9.81 -9.89 -0.76
CA ARG A 97 -10.22 -10.08 0.63
C ARG A 97 -9.09 -9.73 1.61
N LEU A 98 -7.87 -10.17 1.33
CA LEU A 98 -6.69 -9.89 2.17
C LEU A 98 -6.35 -8.40 2.21
N ARG A 99 -6.56 -7.66 1.11
CA ARG A 99 -6.44 -6.20 1.09
C ARG A 99 -7.63 -5.45 1.72
N GLY A 100 -8.66 -6.17 2.17
CA GLY A 100 -9.85 -5.57 2.74
C GLY A 100 -10.75 -4.85 1.72
N LEU A 101 -10.71 -5.26 0.45
CA LEU A 101 -11.40 -4.61 -0.68
C LEU A 101 -12.66 -5.35 -1.17
N ASP A 102 -13.19 -6.29 -0.38
CA ASP A 102 -14.40 -7.06 -0.73
C ASP A 102 -15.56 -6.15 -1.18
N GLY A 103 -16.08 -6.40 -2.39
CA GLY A 103 -17.18 -5.64 -2.96
C GLY A 103 -16.83 -4.21 -3.39
N ARG A 104 -15.55 -3.83 -3.37
CA ARG A 104 -15.05 -2.50 -3.78
C ARG A 104 -14.48 -2.50 -5.19
N ILE A 105 -13.84 -3.59 -5.57
CA ILE A 105 -13.24 -3.81 -6.90
C ILE A 105 -13.63 -5.19 -7.43
N GLY A 106 -13.61 -5.32 -8.76
CA GLY A 106 -13.96 -6.58 -9.44
C GLY A 106 -12.78 -7.51 -9.71
N SER A 107 -11.56 -6.97 -9.71
CA SER A 107 -10.30 -7.67 -9.89
C SER A 107 -9.16 -6.86 -9.29
N LEU A 108 -8.10 -7.53 -8.86
CA LEU A 108 -6.90 -6.92 -8.27
C LEU A 108 -5.62 -7.34 -8.99
N LEU A 109 -5.49 -8.63 -9.31
CA LEU A 109 -4.28 -9.18 -9.90
C LEU A 109 -4.11 -8.73 -11.36
N GLY A 110 -2.90 -8.27 -11.66
CA GLY A 110 -2.44 -7.92 -12.99
C GLY A 110 -1.11 -8.59 -13.32
N LEU A 111 -0.69 -8.46 -14.57
CA LEU A 111 0.64 -8.81 -15.02
C LEU A 111 1.31 -7.59 -15.63
N ARG A 112 2.57 -7.34 -15.27
CA ARG A 112 3.44 -6.35 -15.92
C ARG A 112 4.62 -7.04 -16.58
N LEU A 113 4.92 -6.62 -17.79
CA LEU A 113 6.15 -6.94 -18.49
C LEU A 113 7.31 -6.10 -17.94
N HIS A 114 8.32 -6.77 -17.40
CA HIS A 114 9.56 -6.21 -16.90
C HIS A 114 10.74 -6.69 -17.77
N GLY A 115 11.83 -5.92 -17.81
CA GLY A 115 13.01 -6.23 -18.64
C GLY A 115 12.84 -5.94 -20.14
N LEU A 116 11.72 -5.34 -20.54
CA LEU A 116 11.46 -4.86 -21.90
C LEU A 116 10.84 -3.46 -21.85
N ASP A 117 11.03 -2.68 -22.92
CA ASP A 117 10.38 -1.38 -23.07
C ASP A 117 8.84 -1.56 -23.05
N ALA A 118 8.15 -0.85 -22.14
CA ALA A 118 6.71 -0.95 -21.96
C ALA A 118 5.89 -0.61 -23.22
N SER A 119 6.47 0.10 -24.19
CA SER A 119 5.85 0.37 -25.50
C SER A 119 5.90 -0.82 -26.46
N VAL A 120 6.68 -1.85 -26.15
CA VAL A 120 6.84 -3.06 -26.97
C VAL A 120 5.92 -4.15 -26.46
N THR A 121 4.97 -4.56 -27.30
CA THR A 121 4.25 -5.82 -27.13
C THR A 121 5.03 -6.94 -27.83
N PRO A 122 5.60 -7.92 -27.12
CA PRO A 122 6.30 -9.04 -27.74
C PRO A 122 5.39 -9.82 -28.70
N ALA A 123 5.97 -10.36 -29.77
CA ALA A 123 5.24 -11.22 -30.71
C ALA A 123 4.75 -12.52 -30.03
N SER A 124 5.44 -12.96 -28.98
CA SER A 124 5.01 -14.02 -28.08
C SER A 124 5.58 -13.77 -26.67
N LEU A 125 4.80 -14.13 -25.66
CA LEU A 125 5.16 -14.13 -24.25
C LEU A 125 5.68 -15.50 -23.77
N ARG A 126 5.67 -16.51 -24.64
CA ARG A 126 6.09 -17.89 -24.31
C ARG A 126 7.57 -18.03 -23.97
N ASP A 127 8.38 -17.07 -24.40
CA ASP A 127 9.82 -17.00 -24.12
C ASP A 127 10.14 -16.12 -22.88
N VAL A 128 9.11 -15.56 -22.24
CA VAL A 128 9.22 -14.66 -21.10
C VAL A 128 9.04 -15.46 -19.80
N TRP A 129 9.83 -15.16 -18.78
CA TRP A 129 9.68 -15.79 -17.47
C TRP A 129 8.44 -15.23 -16.77
N THR A 130 7.91 -15.91 -15.76
CA THR A 130 6.89 -15.33 -14.88
C THR A 130 7.49 -15.07 -13.51
N ALA A 131 7.04 -14.03 -12.81
CA ALA A 131 7.58 -13.70 -11.51
C ALA A 131 6.53 -13.12 -10.57
N ALA A 132 6.83 -13.12 -9.27
CA ALA A 132 6.12 -12.39 -8.23
C ALA A 132 7.12 -11.90 -7.20
N ILE A 133 6.77 -10.82 -6.52
CA ILE A 133 7.48 -10.39 -5.31
C ILE A 133 6.78 -11.00 -4.10
N GLY A 134 7.58 -11.64 -3.26
CA GLY A 134 7.17 -12.23 -2.00
C GLY A 134 8.26 -12.03 -0.95
N ARG A 135 8.21 -12.82 0.14
CA ARG A 135 9.24 -12.79 1.19
C ARG A 135 9.94 -14.12 1.31
N ASP A 136 11.22 -14.07 1.64
CA ASP A 136 11.97 -15.24 2.05
C ASP A 136 11.42 -15.73 3.40
N PRO A 137 10.89 -16.96 3.50
CA PRO A 137 10.29 -17.44 4.75
C PRO A 137 11.28 -17.57 5.92
N ALA A 138 12.58 -17.64 5.64
CA ALA A 138 13.63 -17.77 6.64
C ALA A 138 14.14 -16.41 7.13
N THR A 139 14.26 -15.41 6.24
CA THR A 139 14.81 -14.09 6.60
C THR A 139 13.73 -13.01 6.79
N GLY A 140 12.57 -13.19 6.16
CA GLY A 140 11.52 -12.18 6.06
C GLY A 140 11.84 -11.04 5.10
N GLU A 141 12.98 -11.08 4.41
CA GLU A 141 13.37 -10.09 3.40
C GLU A 141 12.57 -10.28 2.12
N GLU A 142 12.34 -9.20 1.39
CA GLU A 142 11.69 -9.27 0.09
C GLU A 142 12.57 -10.00 -0.93
N GLN A 143 11.92 -10.78 -1.77
CA GLN A 143 12.57 -11.55 -2.83
C GLN A 143 11.69 -11.62 -4.07
N VAL A 144 12.33 -11.88 -5.21
CA VAL A 144 11.66 -12.19 -6.45
C VAL A 144 11.64 -13.70 -6.64
N LEU A 145 10.44 -14.26 -6.68
CA LEU A 145 10.19 -15.63 -7.10
C LEU A 145 9.91 -15.63 -8.59
N ALA A 146 10.75 -16.30 -9.38
CA ALA A 146 10.58 -16.39 -10.82
C ALA A 146 10.50 -17.84 -11.31
N TYR A 147 9.79 -18.07 -12.40
CA TYR A 147 9.70 -19.35 -13.09
C TYR A 147 10.18 -19.18 -14.51
N ASP A 148 11.16 -20.00 -14.91
CA ASP A 148 11.61 -20.03 -16.30
C ASP A 148 10.57 -20.68 -17.21
N THR A 149 10.80 -20.65 -18.53
CA THR A 149 9.86 -21.16 -19.55
C THR A 149 9.61 -22.68 -19.46
N ASN A 150 10.40 -23.42 -18.67
CA ASN A 150 10.17 -24.83 -18.36
C ASN A 150 9.45 -25.04 -17.01
N GLY A 151 9.03 -23.95 -16.35
CA GLY A 151 8.40 -23.97 -15.03
C GLY A 151 9.37 -24.19 -13.88
N ARG A 152 10.68 -24.07 -14.08
CA ARG A 152 11.66 -24.21 -12.99
C ARG A 152 11.73 -22.91 -12.19
N GLU A 153 11.58 -23.06 -10.88
CA GLU A 153 11.63 -21.99 -9.88
C GLU A 153 13.06 -21.45 -9.68
N HIS A 154 13.19 -20.14 -9.59
CA HIS A 154 14.39 -19.38 -9.23
C HIS A 154 14.01 -18.31 -8.20
N ARG A 155 14.92 -18.00 -7.27
CA ARG A 155 14.74 -16.96 -6.25
C ARG A 155 15.90 -15.99 -6.28
N TYR A 156 15.59 -14.70 -6.22
CA TYR A 156 16.57 -13.61 -6.25
C TYR A 156 16.27 -12.61 -5.15
N ALA A 157 17.30 -12.01 -4.57
CA ALA A 157 17.13 -10.76 -3.84
C ALA A 157 16.64 -9.67 -4.82
N VAL A 158 15.84 -8.72 -4.34
CA VAL A 158 15.19 -7.69 -5.17
C VAL A 158 16.22 -6.82 -5.91
N ASP A 159 17.41 -6.62 -5.36
CA ASP A 159 18.52 -5.86 -5.95
C ASP A 159 19.45 -6.70 -6.85
N ALA A 160 19.21 -8.00 -6.95
CA ALA A 160 20.05 -8.97 -7.67
C ALA A 160 19.28 -9.73 -8.76
N VAL A 161 18.14 -9.20 -9.20
CA VAL A 161 17.33 -9.79 -10.27
C VAL A 161 18.10 -9.72 -11.59
N PRO A 162 18.18 -10.83 -12.35
CA PRO A 162 18.85 -10.83 -13.65
C PRO A 162 18.06 -10.04 -14.70
N ASP A 163 18.78 -9.46 -15.66
CA ASP A 163 18.21 -8.74 -16.82
C ASP A 163 17.64 -9.74 -17.85
N ILE A 164 16.50 -10.34 -17.50
CA ILE A 164 15.73 -11.29 -18.31
C ILE A 164 14.29 -10.79 -18.34
N PRO A 165 13.61 -10.81 -19.49
CA PRO A 165 12.19 -10.44 -19.57
C PRO A 165 11.33 -11.30 -18.64
N MET A 166 10.49 -10.64 -17.83
CA MET A 166 9.56 -11.31 -16.90
C MET A 166 8.15 -10.73 -17.00
N LEU A 167 7.12 -11.58 -16.87
CA LEU A 167 5.76 -11.20 -16.55
C LEU A 167 5.60 -11.26 -15.03
N VAL A 168 5.69 -10.11 -14.38
CA VAL A 168 5.56 -9.95 -12.93
C VAL A 168 4.07 -9.88 -12.58
N VAL A 169 3.63 -10.73 -11.65
CA VAL A 169 2.29 -10.66 -11.06
C VAL A 169 2.25 -9.52 -10.06
N GLU A 170 1.34 -8.58 -10.31
CA GLU A 170 1.11 -7.40 -9.47
C GLU A 170 -0.24 -7.52 -8.78
N SER A 171 -0.34 -6.91 -7.59
CA SER A 171 -1.61 -6.69 -6.88
C SER A 171 -1.93 -5.20 -6.75
N ASP A 172 -1.18 -4.38 -7.49
CA ASP A 172 -1.13 -2.95 -7.30
C ASP A 172 -1.70 -2.25 -8.50
N SER A 173 -2.63 -1.36 -8.19
CA SER A 173 -3.28 -0.57 -9.20
C SER A 173 -3.77 0.73 -8.58
N PRO A 174 -3.79 1.81 -9.38
CA PRO A 174 -4.44 3.05 -9.02
C PRO A 174 -5.87 2.86 -8.49
N ALA A 175 -6.60 1.86 -9.01
CA ALA A 175 -7.95 1.53 -8.57
C ALA A 175 -8.00 0.89 -7.18
N ALA A 176 -7.03 0.01 -6.85
CA ALA A 176 -6.93 -0.62 -5.54
C ALA A 176 -6.64 0.41 -4.44
N VAL A 177 -5.67 1.31 -4.66
CA VAL A 177 -5.34 2.39 -3.71
C VAL A 177 -6.52 3.33 -3.53
N GLN A 178 -7.15 3.75 -4.61
CA GLN A 178 -8.33 4.62 -4.55
C GLN A 178 -9.48 3.96 -3.76
N ALA A 179 -9.78 2.69 -4.06
CA ALA A 179 -10.79 1.93 -3.34
C ALA A 179 -10.43 1.77 -1.86
N GLY A 180 -9.16 1.48 -1.57
CA GLY A 180 -8.58 1.32 -0.25
C GLY A 180 -8.65 2.58 0.60
N MET A 181 -8.23 3.73 0.07
CA MET A 181 -8.36 5.01 0.75
C MET A 181 -9.82 5.36 1.03
N ALA A 182 -10.75 4.99 0.15
CA ALA A 182 -12.17 5.14 0.43
C ALA A 182 -12.65 4.22 1.57
N VAL A 183 -12.12 2.99 1.72
CA VAL A 183 -12.38 2.10 2.89
C VAL A 183 -11.82 2.70 4.18
N VAL A 184 -10.59 3.23 4.14
CA VAL A 184 -9.95 3.89 5.28
C VAL A 184 -10.79 5.09 5.74
N ASN A 185 -11.18 5.97 4.81
CA ASN A 185 -12.01 7.13 5.10
C ASN A 185 -13.39 6.73 5.68
N GLU A 186 -14.02 5.67 5.16
CA GLU A 186 -15.26 5.11 5.72
C GLU A 186 -15.11 4.61 7.15
N THR A 187 -14.00 3.93 7.44
CA THR A 187 -13.67 3.46 8.78
C THR A 187 -13.47 4.62 9.75
N LEU A 188 -12.66 5.63 9.35
CA LEU A 188 -12.42 6.83 10.15
C LEU A 188 -13.72 7.61 10.42
N ARG A 189 -14.62 7.71 9.44
CA ARG A 189 -15.95 8.32 9.61
C ARG A 189 -16.81 7.56 10.60
N THR A 190 -16.87 6.24 10.49
CA THR A 190 -17.61 5.37 11.42
C THR A 190 -17.09 5.51 12.86
N LYS A 191 -15.78 5.74 13.01
CA LYS A 191 -15.11 5.98 14.30
C LYS A 191 -15.23 7.43 14.78
N GLY A 192 -15.88 8.31 14.02
CA GLY A 192 -16.12 9.71 14.38
C GLY A 192 -14.89 10.63 14.21
N LEU A 193 -13.86 10.17 13.50
CA LEU A 193 -12.62 10.90 13.19
C LEU A 193 -12.65 11.57 11.82
N GLN A 194 -13.74 11.38 11.08
CA GLN A 194 -14.09 12.17 9.91
C GLN A 194 -15.53 12.62 10.01
N ARG A 195 -15.73 13.91 10.20
CA ARG A 195 -17.03 14.50 9.95
C ARG A 195 -16.99 15.20 8.61
N SER A 196 -17.84 14.75 7.69
CA SER A 196 -18.34 15.67 6.67
C SER A 196 -19.29 16.63 7.36
N MET A 197 -19.07 17.93 7.18
CA MET A 197 -20.16 18.88 7.33
C MET A 197 -21.29 18.41 6.40
N ALA A 198 -22.49 18.23 6.93
CA ALA A 198 -23.63 17.82 6.11
C ALA A 198 -23.76 18.77 4.89
N PRO A 199 -24.09 18.29 3.69
CA PRO A 199 -24.42 19.15 2.56
C PRO A 199 -25.58 20.06 2.99
N GLY A 200 -25.31 21.33 3.25
CA GLY A 200 -26.28 22.29 3.83
C GLY A 200 -25.83 22.98 5.13
N ALA A 201 -24.74 22.53 5.76
CA ALA A 201 -24.02 23.31 6.78
C ALA A 201 -22.93 24.21 6.17
N LEU A 202 -22.88 24.31 4.83
CA LEU A 202 -22.21 25.40 4.16
C LEU A 202 -22.81 26.71 4.68
N SER A 203 -21.94 27.59 5.19
CA SER A 203 -22.30 28.97 5.46
C SER A 203 -23.07 29.52 4.25
N LYS A 204 -24.04 30.42 4.48
CA LYS A 204 -24.87 31.08 3.44
C LYS A 204 -24.08 31.80 2.32
N SER A 205 -22.76 31.68 2.28
CA SER A 205 -21.83 32.23 1.29
C SER A 205 -21.23 31.24 0.30
N GLY A 206 -21.44 29.91 0.41
CA GLY A 206 -20.95 28.93 -0.58
C GLY A 206 -19.42 28.81 -0.77
N ALA A 207 -18.63 29.66 -0.12
CA ALA A 207 -17.19 29.72 -0.29
C ALA A 207 -16.44 28.68 0.56
N GLU A 208 -15.53 27.93 -0.07
CA GLU A 208 -14.61 27.01 0.59
C GLU A 208 -13.19 27.58 0.57
N ASP A 209 -12.50 27.54 1.71
CA ASP A 209 -11.06 27.80 1.75
C ASP A 209 -10.32 26.47 1.59
N LEU A 210 -9.43 26.39 0.61
CA LEU A 210 -8.62 25.23 0.29
C LEU A 210 -7.13 25.58 0.40
N THR A 211 -6.30 24.55 0.60
CA THR A 211 -4.88 24.58 0.27
C THR A 211 -4.64 23.56 -0.84
N LEU A 212 -4.20 24.05 -2.01
CA LEU A 212 -3.92 23.23 -3.18
C LEU A 212 -2.47 22.74 -3.14
N LEU A 213 -2.26 21.47 -3.50
CA LEU A 213 -0.95 20.94 -3.85
C LEU A 213 -0.65 21.33 -5.30
N LYS A 214 0.22 22.31 -5.47
CA LYS A 214 0.57 22.85 -6.79
C LYS A 214 1.65 22.06 -7.47
N ALA A 215 2.67 21.68 -6.70
CA ALA A 215 3.76 20.87 -7.17
C ALA A 215 4.28 19.97 -6.04
N ILE A 216 4.73 18.76 -6.38
CA ILE A 216 5.43 17.86 -5.46
C ILE A 216 6.48 17.05 -6.20
N ARG A 217 7.57 16.71 -5.50
CA ARG A 217 8.62 15.81 -5.95
C ARG A 217 9.14 14.98 -4.79
N LEU A 218 9.38 13.70 -5.03
CA LEU A 218 10.05 12.80 -4.09
C LEU A 218 11.52 12.64 -4.49
N ALA A 219 12.42 12.50 -3.51
CA ALA A 219 13.82 12.17 -3.77
C ALA A 219 14.03 10.66 -3.95
N ASP A 220 13.21 9.89 -3.25
CA ASP A 220 13.17 8.43 -3.18
C ASP A 220 11.70 8.03 -2.92
N ASP A 221 11.11 7.26 -3.82
CA ASP A 221 9.73 6.78 -3.75
C ASP A 221 9.59 5.49 -2.94
N LYS A 222 10.71 4.93 -2.47
CA LYS A 222 10.82 3.68 -1.69
C LYS A 222 10.61 2.39 -2.48
N GLU A 223 10.43 2.46 -3.79
CA GLU A 223 10.08 1.28 -4.57
C GLU A 223 11.23 0.80 -5.50
N PRO A 224 11.67 -0.45 -5.38
CA PRO A 224 12.60 -1.06 -6.34
C PRO A 224 11.97 -1.20 -7.74
N ASP A 225 12.77 -1.06 -8.80
CA ASP A 225 12.29 -1.06 -10.21
C ASP A 225 11.47 -2.30 -10.62
N ILE A 226 11.75 -3.46 -10.02
CA ILE A 226 10.97 -4.67 -10.30
C ILE A 226 9.59 -4.66 -9.62
N GLN A 227 9.36 -3.87 -8.58
CA GLN A 227 8.09 -3.81 -7.86
C GLN A 227 7.04 -3.01 -8.63
N GLY A 228 7.44 -1.91 -9.27
CA GLY A 228 6.56 -1.19 -10.17
C GLY A 228 6.62 0.31 -10.01
N ASP A 229 5.42 0.90 -9.93
CA ASP A 229 5.17 2.34 -9.87
C ASP A 229 4.65 2.64 -8.47
N ALA A 230 5.13 3.69 -7.81
CA ALA A 230 4.82 3.94 -6.40
C ALA A 230 3.34 4.28 -6.15
N GLU A 231 2.76 3.67 -5.11
CA GLU A 231 1.39 3.90 -4.68
C GLU A 231 1.29 4.90 -3.52
N ILE A 232 1.57 6.18 -3.80
CA ILE A 232 1.56 7.21 -2.75
C ILE A 232 0.13 7.60 -2.31
N TYR A 233 -0.03 7.78 -1.00
CA TYR A 233 -1.19 8.45 -0.41
C TYR A 233 -0.77 9.42 0.70
N ALA A 234 -1.67 10.36 1.03
CA ALA A 234 -1.45 11.32 2.10
C ALA A 234 -2.46 11.14 3.23
N ILE A 235 -2.00 11.35 4.47
CA ILE A 235 -2.82 11.48 5.67
C ILE A 235 -2.77 12.94 6.15
N VAL A 236 -3.90 13.62 6.07
CA VAL A 236 -4.07 15.00 6.56
C VAL A 236 -4.79 14.97 7.91
N SER A 237 -4.11 15.41 8.96
CA SER A 237 -4.61 15.31 10.33
C SER A 237 -4.62 16.65 11.05
N GLY A 238 -5.63 16.88 11.87
CA GLY A 238 -5.79 18.11 12.63
C GLY A 238 -6.90 18.00 13.66
N VAL A 239 -7.45 19.14 14.08
CA VAL A 239 -8.56 19.19 15.03
C VAL A 239 -9.83 19.63 14.29
N GLY A 240 -10.90 18.86 14.43
CA GLY A 240 -12.21 19.12 13.86
C GLY A 240 -12.95 20.25 14.60
N PRO A 241 -14.08 20.74 14.03
CA PRO A 241 -14.89 21.82 14.63
C PRO A 241 -15.42 21.52 16.03
N ASP A 242 -15.48 20.24 16.43
CA ASP A 242 -15.92 19.80 17.75
C ASP A 242 -14.78 19.68 18.78
N GLY A 243 -13.56 20.06 18.40
CA GLY A 243 -12.36 19.95 19.25
C GLY A 243 -11.76 18.55 19.32
N LYS A 244 -12.26 17.58 18.55
CA LYS A 244 -11.69 16.23 18.45
C LYS A 244 -10.73 16.12 17.28
N ALA A 245 -9.96 15.04 17.23
CA ALA A 245 -9.10 14.79 16.09
C ALA A 245 -9.92 14.55 14.81
N GLN A 246 -9.43 15.08 13.69
CA GLN A 246 -9.94 14.88 12.34
C GLN A 246 -8.80 14.35 11.48
N VAL A 247 -9.01 13.25 10.78
CA VAL A 247 -8.00 12.59 9.94
C VAL A 247 -8.61 12.28 8.59
N ILE A 248 -8.03 12.73 7.49
CA ILE A 248 -8.53 12.50 6.12
C ILE A 248 -7.41 11.88 5.29
N THR A 249 -7.68 10.80 4.58
CA THR A 249 -6.72 10.23 3.62
C THR A 249 -7.05 10.66 2.20
N LYS A 250 -6.01 10.86 1.39
CA LYS A 250 -6.07 11.29 -0.01
C LYS A 250 -5.22 10.33 -0.84
N ASP A 251 -5.81 9.71 -1.87
CA ASP A 251 -5.03 8.97 -2.86
C ASP A 251 -4.22 9.93 -3.74
N MET A 252 -3.01 9.50 -4.11
CA MET A 252 -2.07 10.23 -4.94
C MET A 252 -1.40 9.30 -5.95
N ASN A 253 -2.20 8.42 -6.56
CA ASN A 253 -1.79 7.43 -7.57
C ASN A 253 -1.06 7.98 -8.81
N TRP A 254 -1.03 9.30 -8.95
CA TRP A 254 -0.29 9.99 -9.99
C TRP A 254 1.14 10.35 -9.56
N LEU A 255 1.49 10.22 -8.27
CA LEU A 255 2.84 10.42 -7.74
C LEU A 255 3.58 9.09 -7.74
N ASP A 256 3.81 8.58 -8.95
CA ASP A 256 4.21 7.19 -9.20
C ASP A 256 5.72 6.97 -9.33
N ARG A 257 6.52 8.06 -9.34
CA ARG A 257 7.98 7.98 -9.50
C ARG A 257 8.70 9.05 -8.71
N ASP A 258 9.88 8.70 -8.22
CA ASP A 258 10.81 9.65 -7.66
C ASP A 258 11.44 10.59 -8.71
N LYS A 259 12.12 11.61 -8.20
CA LYS A 259 12.92 12.61 -8.93
C LYS A 259 12.15 13.42 -9.98
N THR A 260 10.85 13.23 -10.12
CA THR A 260 9.95 13.91 -11.05
C THR A 260 9.10 14.96 -10.32
N TRP A 261 8.94 16.14 -10.92
CA TRP A 261 8.00 17.15 -10.44
C TRP A 261 6.62 16.89 -11.04
N TYR A 262 5.63 16.72 -10.17
CA TYR A 262 4.22 16.56 -10.53
C TYR A 262 3.46 17.82 -10.17
N THR A 263 2.51 18.24 -11.01
CA THR A 263 1.71 19.46 -10.80
C THR A 263 0.20 19.16 -10.80
N PRO A 264 -0.33 18.48 -9.77
CA PRO A 264 -1.68 17.91 -9.81
C PRO A 264 -2.79 18.96 -9.67
N GLY A 265 -2.53 20.08 -8.98
CA GLY A 265 -3.58 21.03 -8.60
C GLY A 265 -4.64 20.44 -7.64
N GLN A 266 -4.31 19.34 -6.95
CA GLN A 266 -5.20 18.62 -6.04
C GLN A 266 -5.54 19.45 -4.79
N ASP A 267 -6.77 19.33 -4.29
CA ASP A 267 -7.22 19.91 -3.03
C ASP A 267 -6.63 19.13 -1.83
N LEU A 268 -5.41 19.45 -1.43
CA LEU A 268 -4.74 18.73 -0.35
C LEU A 268 -5.48 18.93 0.99
N ILE A 269 -5.89 20.17 1.30
CA ILE A 269 -6.59 20.50 2.54
C ILE A 269 -7.87 21.26 2.20
N ASN A 270 -9.02 20.72 2.60
CA ASN A 270 -10.28 21.46 2.65
C ASN A 270 -10.54 21.92 4.09
N TRP A 271 -10.44 23.23 4.33
CA TRP A 271 -10.49 23.81 5.67
C TRP A 271 -11.89 23.79 6.30
N THR A 272 -12.94 23.41 5.55
CA THR A 272 -14.28 23.17 6.12
C THR A 272 -14.31 21.95 7.04
N ASN A 273 -13.35 21.04 6.90
CA ASN A 273 -13.24 19.83 7.71
C ASN A 273 -12.55 20.06 9.07
N TYR A 274 -11.89 21.21 9.27
CA TYR A 274 -11.06 21.47 10.44
C TYR A 274 -11.58 22.69 11.22
N GLY A 275 -11.57 22.57 12.55
CA GLY A 275 -11.94 23.66 13.46
C GLY A 275 -10.79 24.63 13.75
N THR A 276 -9.56 24.20 13.45
CA THR A 276 -8.33 24.94 13.73
C THR A 276 -7.65 25.39 12.46
N ASN A 277 -6.73 26.35 12.57
CA ASN A 277 -5.97 26.86 11.43
C ASN A 277 -4.70 26.06 11.13
N TYR A 278 -4.48 24.91 11.78
CA TYR A 278 -3.28 24.09 11.64
C TYR A 278 -3.65 22.63 11.37
N VAL A 279 -2.92 22.00 10.44
CA VAL A 279 -2.97 20.56 10.15
C VAL A 279 -1.56 20.01 9.94
N ASN A 280 -1.38 18.70 10.05
CA ASN A 280 -0.22 18.01 9.50
C ASN A 280 -0.60 17.29 8.20
N VAL A 281 0.39 17.11 7.34
CA VAL A 281 0.32 16.24 6.15
C VAL A 281 1.45 15.23 6.26
N GLN A 282 1.13 13.95 6.14
CA GLN A 282 2.10 12.85 6.11
C GLN A 282 1.89 12.07 4.82
N PHE A 283 2.97 11.66 4.17
CA PHE A 283 2.95 10.85 2.96
C PHE A 283 3.43 9.45 3.28
N TYR A 284 2.76 8.47 2.70
CA TYR A 284 3.08 7.05 2.80
C TYR A 284 3.00 6.43 1.41
N GLU A 285 3.82 5.43 1.19
CA GLU A 285 3.77 4.53 0.04
C GLU A 285 2.95 3.29 0.49
N SER A 286 2.03 2.82 -0.36
CA SER A 286 1.19 1.66 -0.04
C SER A 286 1.80 0.42 -0.66
N ASP A 287 2.33 -0.47 0.17
CA ASP A 287 2.81 -1.74 -0.35
C ASP A 287 1.69 -2.55 -1.01
N GLY A 288 2.08 -3.51 -1.83
CA GLY A 288 1.09 -4.29 -2.56
C GLY A 288 0.21 -5.22 -1.75
N ASN A 289 0.44 -5.24 -0.45
CA ASN A 289 -0.10 -6.18 0.49
C ASN A 289 -0.90 -5.44 1.60
N THR A 290 -1.07 -4.10 1.56
CA THR A 290 -1.79 -3.33 2.59
C THR A 290 -3.22 -3.85 2.78
N ASP A 291 -3.60 -4.15 4.02
CA ASP A 291 -5.00 -4.32 4.42
C ASP A 291 -5.60 -2.95 4.79
N PHE A 292 -6.38 -2.38 3.88
CA PHE A 292 -6.97 -1.05 4.07
C PHE A 292 -8.01 -1.00 5.19
N LYS A 293 -8.66 -2.12 5.54
CA LYS A 293 -9.57 -2.18 6.70
C LYS A 293 -8.75 -2.10 7.99
N ASN A 294 -7.65 -2.86 8.06
CA ASN A 294 -6.75 -2.82 9.22
C ASN A 294 -6.04 -1.48 9.35
N LEU A 295 -5.60 -0.86 8.25
CA LEU A 295 -5.02 0.49 8.23
C LEU A 295 -6.00 1.51 8.84
N GLY A 296 -7.25 1.52 8.36
CA GLY A 296 -8.29 2.42 8.90
C GLY A 296 -8.56 2.20 10.40
N ALA A 297 -8.55 0.95 10.86
CA ALA A 297 -8.71 0.62 12.28
C ALA A 297 -7.50 1.07 13.12
N THR A 298 -6.28 0.86 12.61
CA THR A 298 -5.02 1.24 13.24
C THR A 298 -4.95 2.75 13.43
N LEU A 299 -5.20 3.52 12.36
CA LEU A 299 -5.27 4.98 12.43
C LEU A 299 -6.34 5.46 13.42
N ALA A 300 -7.51 4.83 13.41
CA ALA A 300 -8.59 5.21 14.31
C ALA A 300 -8.25 4.98 15.78
N ASN A 301 -7.62 3.86 16.10
CA ASN A 301 -7.19 3.53 17.46
C ASN A 301 -6.07 4.48 17.92
N ALA A 302 -5.08 4.72 17.04
CA ALA A 302 -3.94 5.59 17.32
C ALA A 302 -4.36 7.02 17.70
N VAL A 303 -5.32 7.57 16.96
CA VAL A 303 -5.78 8.95 17.11
C VAL A 303 -6.94 9.08 18.10
N GLY A 304 -7.71 8.01 18.33
CA GLY A 304 -8.81 7.99 19.30
C GLY A 304 -8.38 8.40 20.71
N ASP A 305 -7.20 7.96 21.14
CA ASP A 305 -6.58 8.29 22.45
C ASP A 305 -6.17 9.77 22.59
N VAL A 306 -6.18 10.48 21.46
CA VAL A 306 -5.65 11.84 21.28
C VAL A 306 -6.82 12.85 21.17
N SER A 307 -8.06 12.37 21.19
CA SER A 307 -9.29 13.14 20.93
C SER A 307 -9.68 14.16 22.01
N THR A 308 -8.93 14.27 23.12
CA THR A 308 -9.20 15.24 24.20
C THR A 308 -8.46 16.57 24.04
N LEU A 309 -7.82 16.83 22.91
CA LEU A 309 -6.62 17.67 22.97
C LEU A 309 -6.84 19.18 23.05
N VAL A 310 -7.75 19.81 22.31
CA VAL A 310 -7.78 21.28 22.35
C VAL A 310 -9.13 21.86 21.91
N SER A 311 -9.70 22.78 22.71
CA SER A 311 -10.81 23.62 22.24
C SER A 311 -10.33 24.45 21.04
N PRO A 312 -11.08 24.55 19.93
CA PRO A 312 -10.67 25.36 18.77
C PRO A 312 -10.36 26.84 19.09
N GLY A 313 -10.85 27.36 20.24
CA GLY A 313 -10.55 28.70 20.73
C GLY A 313 -9.35 28.81 21.67
N ALA A 314 -8.55 27.74 21.83
CA ALA A 314 -7.37 27.77 22.68
C ALA A 314 -6.23 28.62 22.08
N PRO A 315 -5.24 29.03 22.90
CA PRO A 315 -4.06 29.73 22.39
C PRO A 315 -3.33 28.93 21.30
N ALA A 316 -2.78 29.63 20.31
CA ALA A 316 -2.12 29.02 19.15
C ALA A 316 -1.07 27.95 19.53
N ALA A 317 -0.26 28.20 20.57
CA ALA A 317 0.74 27.23 21.05
C ALA A 317 0.13 25.90 21.51
N VAL A 318 -1.07 25.93 22.10
CA VAL A 318 -1.78 24.71 22.54
C VAL A 318 -2.34 23.97 21.33
N LEU A 319 -2.89 24.70 20.35
CA LEU A 319 -3.39 24.12 19.10
C LEU A 319 -2.28 23.43 18.32
N ILE A 320 -1.13 24.10 18.17
CA ILE A 320 0.06 23.56 17.50
C ILE A 320 0.51 22.28 18.20
N ALA A 321 0.67 22.29 19.53
CA ALA A 321 1.05 21.11 20.29
C ALA A 321 0.05 19.95 20.13
N GLY A 322 -1.26 20.28 20.11
CA GLY A 322 -2.31 19.30 19.90
C GLY A 322 -2.25 18.64 18.52
N VAL A 323 -2.13 19.46 17.48
CA VAL A 323 -2.01 19.00 16.08
C VAL A 323 -0.74 18.17 15.92
N SER A 324 0.42 18.64 16.36
CA SER A 324 1.67 17.87 16.28
C SER A 324 1.60 16.51 16.97
N LYS A 325 0.90 16.43 18.12
CA LYS A 325 0.70 15.16 18.84
C LYS A 325 -0.14 14.16 18.05
N ILE A 326 -1.15 14.61 17.30
CA ILE A 326 -1.92 13.73 16.40
C ILE A 326 -1.01 13.16 15.31
N GLY A 327 -0.16 13.99 14.71
CA GLY A 327 0.81 13.56 13.70
C GLY A 327 1.77 12.50 14.23
N ALA A 328 2.37 12.74 15.41
CA ALA A 328 3.27 11.78 16.04
C ALA A 328 2.59 10.42 16.32
N LYS A 329 1.33 10.44 16.74
CA LYS A 329 0.57 9.21 17.02
C LYS A 329 0.23 8.40 15.78
N ILE A 330 0.02 9.06 14.64
CA ILE A 330 -0.12 8.38 13.36
C ILE A 330 1.20 7.68 13.02
N ILE A 331 2.33 8.39 13.08
CA ILE A 331 3.65 7.79 12.82
C ILE A 331 3.93 6.61 13.77
N GLU A 332 3.64 6.74 15.06
CA GLU A 332 3.83 5.65 16.04
C GLU A 332 2.97 4.40 15.76
N ALA A 333 1.82 4.57 15.12
CA ALA A 333 0.89 3.49 14.84
C ALA A 333 1.07 2.90 13.43
N MET A 334 1.60 3.69 12.50
CA MET A 334 2.04 3.20 11.22
C MET A 334 3.27 2.33 11.45
N PRO A 335 3.31 1.11 10.93
CA PRO A 335 4.42 0.22 11.21
C PRO A 335 5.72 0.80 10.67
N GLN A 336 6.81 0.60 11.42
CA GLN A 336 8.06 1.34 11.24
C GLN A 336 9.20 0.46 10.71
N SER A 337 8.92 -0.79 10.30
CA SER A 337 9.97 -1.78 10.03
C SER A 337 9.89 -2.35 8.62
N ALA A 338 11.05 -2.43 7.95
CA ALA A 338 11.25 -3.17 6.68
C ALA A 338 10.90 -4.68 6.78
N THR A 339 10.71 -5.19 8.00
CA THR A 339 10.40 -6.60 8.29
C THR A 339 8.92 -6.89 8.41
N THR A 340 8.08 -5.87 8.52
CA THR A 340 6.62 -6.02 8.53
C THR A 340 6.08 -5.39 7.26
N ASN A 341 5.16 -6.11 6.64
CA ASN A 341 4.56 -5.76 5.37
C ASN A 341 3.57 -4.62 5.58
N ASP A 342 4.09 -3.39 5.59
CA ASP A 342 3.31 -2.23 5.94
C ASP A 342 3.80 -1.01 5.15
N ASP A 343 2.85 -0.14 4.86
CA ASP A 343 3.05 1.12 4.14
C ASP A 343 4.28 1.91 4.60
N ASP A 344 5.16 2.21 3.64
CA ASP A 344 6.43 2.86 3.91
C ASP A 344 6.25 4.36 4.20
N TYR A 345 6.92 4.81 5.26
CA TYR A 345 6.95 6.23 5.60
C TYR A 345 7.79 7.02 4.57
N VAL A 346 7.14 7.99 3.90
CA VAL A 346 7.79 8.82 2.88
C VAL A 346 8.29 10.13 3.47
N ASP A 347 7.39 10.96 4.02
CA ASP A 347 7.76 12.23 4.66
C ASP A 347 6.60 12.85 5.49
N SER A 348 6.87 13.94 6.20
CA SER A 348 5.89 14.70 6.97
C SER A 348 6.13 16.21 6.91
N PHE A 349 5.01 16.93 6.89
CA PHE A 349 4.94 18.38 7.00
C PHE A 349 4.02 18.73 8.16
N TYR A 350 4.61 19.34 9.18
CA TYR A 350 3.91 19.67 10.41
C TYR A 350 3.38 21.10 10.38
N VAL A 351 2.19 21.30 10.95
CA VAL A 351 1.65 22.64 11.23
C VAL A 351 1.49 23.50 9.96
N ILE A 352 0.95 22.94 8.88
CA ILE A 352 0.51 23.71 7.73
C ILE A 352 -0.63 24.64 8.18
N GLU A 353 -0.43 25.94 8.00
CA GLU A 353 -1.37 26.99 8.41
C GLU A 353 -2.36 27.39 7.30
N ARG A 354 -3.63 27.59 7.69
CA ARG A 354 -4.72 28.06 6.82
C ARG A 354 -4.39 29.39 6.15
N GLY A 355 -4.58 29.45 4.83
CA GLY A 355 -4.28 30.64 4.04
C GLY A 355 -2.79 30.87 3.76
N GLY A 356 -1.91 29.97 4.23
CA GLY A 356 -0.49 30.02 3.91
C GLY A 356 -0.20 29.63 2.46
N ASN A 357 0.81 30.28 1.88
CA ASN A 357 1.43 29.87 0.63
C ASN A 357 2.85 29.40 0.95
N TYR A 358 3.21 28.22 0.47
CA TYR A 358 4.46 27.56 0.86
C TYR A 358 5.28 27.21 -0.38
N GLY A 359 6.48 27.78 -0.45
CA GLY A 359 7.50 27.43 -1.42
C GLY A 359 7.23 27.86 -2.86
N THR A 360 8.21 27.57 -3.69
CA THR A 360 8.19 27.57 -5.17
C THR A 360 9.00 26.35 -5.63
N GLU A 361 8.92 25.92 -6.90
CA GLU A 361 9.78 24.81 -7.37
C GLU A 361 11.28 25.09 -7.18
N THR A 362 11.69 26.36 -7.20
CA THR A 362 13.08 26.79 -6.95
C THR A 362 13.45 26.90 -5.48
N LYS A 363 12.46 26.94 -4.58
CA LYS A 363 12.63 27.01 -3.13
C LYS A 363 11.43 26.33 -2.45
N PRO A 364 11.32 24.99 -2.55
CA PRO A 364 10.14 24.28 -2.11
C PRO A 364 10.06 24.23 -0.59
N LEU A 365 8.88 23.93 -0.07
CA LEU A 365 8.75 23.48 1.31
C LEU A 365 9.32 22.06 1.37
N VAL A 366 10.29 21.83 2.25
CA VAL A 366 10.98 20.54 2.41
C VAL A 366 10.41 19.80 3.61
N GLY A 367 10.12 18.52 3.43
CA GLY A 367 9.59 17.66 4.48
C GLY A 367 10.62 17.37 5.59
N ALA A 368 10.13 16.86 6.72
CA ALA A 368 10.94 16.53 7.89
C ALA A 368 12.03 15.49 7.60
N ALA A 369 11.73 14.47 6.78
CA ALA A 369 12.67 13.45 6.34
C ALA A 369 13.55 13.92 5.16
N ARG A 370 13.22 15.08 4.57
CA ARG A 370 13.90 15.65 3.39
C ARG A 370 13.79 14.75 2.16
N ASN A 371 12.72 13.97 2.08
CA ASN A 371 12.41 13.14 0.94
C ASN A 371 11.40 13.83 0.00
N ALA A 372 10.39 14.50 0.56
CA ALA A 372 9.39 15.22 -0.21
C ALA A 372 9.69 16.74 -0.26
N GLU A 373 9.53 17.31 -1.44
CA GLU A 373 9.57 18.74 -1.72
C GLU A 373 8.23 19.16 -2.32
N MET A 374 7.55 20.18 -1.76
CA MET A 374 6.23 20.60 -2.27
C MET A 374 6.02 22.10 -2.33
N VAL A 375 5.06 22.48 -3.18
CA VAL A 375 4.54 23.85 -3.32
C VAL A 375 3.05 23.84 -3.00
N LEU A 376 2.65 24.66 -2.04
CA LEU A 376 1.26 24.80 -1.61
C LEU A 376 0.74 26.21 -1.85
N GLU A 377 -0.50 26.31 -2.31
CA GLU A 377 -1.16 27.59 -2.59
C GLU A 377 -2.52 27.66 -1.88
N ALA A 378 -2.80 28.77 -1.21
CA ALA A 378 -4.11 29.04 -0.65
C ALA A 378 -5.11 29.38 -1.76
N HIS A 379 -6.27 28.73 -1.74
CA HIS A 379 -7.31 28.93 -2.75
C HIS A 379 -8.67 29.17 -2.09
N LYS A 380 -9.51 29.99 -2.74
CA LYS A 380 -10.89 30.22 -2.32
C LYS A 380 -11.85 29.86 -3.43
N VAL A 381 -12.66 28.84 -3.20
CA VAL A 381 -13.82 28.55 -4.05
C VAL A 381 -14.88 29.59 -3.73
N LYS A 382 -15.49 30.18 -4.76
CA LYS A 382 -16.50 31.24 -4.62
C LYS A 382 -17.88 30.74 -5.00
#